data_AF-A0A7S0RQD1-F1
#
_entry.id   AF-A0A7S0RQD1-F1
#
_cell.length_a   1.000
_cell.length_b   1.000
_cell.length_c   1.000
_cell.angle_alpha   90.00
_cell.angle_beta   90.00
_cell.angle_gamma   90.00
#
_symmetry.space_group_name_H-M   'P 1'
#
loop_
_entity.id
_entity.type
_entity.pdbx_description
1 polymer ?
#
loop_
_entity_poly.entity_id
_entity_poly.type
_entity_poly.pdbx_seq_one_letter_code
_entity_poly.pdbx_strand_id
1 'polypeptide(L)'
;ARQDAYETGRCPIQVVGWSSKLPGCSPVVATTSSSIGRRDAMEDRSVVANLLDGEFLLAACFDGHNGEQVSEELTRLMPRVVESFLTRGMAPNNALLRSLHALDRYVKAKPVGTAKTGSTAVVALISTAPAQEGALEGPEGGAGGGAG
;
A
#
# COMPACT_ATOMS: atom_id res chain seq x y z
N ALA A 1 20.35 31.69 -0.23
CA ALA A 1 20.61 30.67 -1.26
C ALA A 1 20.49 29.21 -0.78
N ARG A 2 19.99 28.91 0.44
CA ARG A 2 19.78 27.53 0.94
C ARG A 2 18.31 27.17 1.19
N GLN A 3 17.39 28.06 0.85
CA GLN A 3 15.97 27.95 1.20
C GLN A 3 15.11 27.48 0.01
N ASP A 4 15.61 27.64 -1.22
CA ASP A 4 14.83 27.42 -2.44
C ASP A 4 14.84 25.95 -2.93
N ALA A 5 15.69 25.09 -2.38
CA ALA A 5 15.75 23.67 -2.74
C ALA A 5 14.62 22.82 -2.10
N TYR A 6 13.85 23.38 -1.16
CA TYR A 6 12.75 22.66 -0.48
C TYR A 6 11.40 22.76 -1.21
N GLU A 7 11.28 23.66 -2.19
CA GLU A 7 10.01 23.93 -2.89
C GLU A 7 9.86 23.16 -4.21
N THR A 8 10.97 22.68 -4.81
CA THR A 8 10.94 21.96 -6.09
C THR A 8 11.14 20.44 -5.98
N GLY A 9 11.49 19.93 -4.79
CA GLY A 9 11.89 18.53 -4.55
C GLY A 9 10.94 17.73 -3.66
N ARG A 10 9.62 17.91 -3.81
CA ARG A 10 8.61 17.13 -3.08
C ARG A 10 7.78 16.29 -4.04
N CYS A 11 7.48 15.05 -3.66
CA CYS A 11 6.41 14.33 -4.33
C CYS A 11 5.08 15.06 -4.06
N PRO A 12 4.14 15.10 -5.02
CA PRO A 12 2.85 15.70 -4.80
C PRO A 12 2.18 15.07 -3.58
N ILE A 13 1.74 15.91 -2.65
CA ILE A 13 1.01 15.46 -1.47
C ILE A 13 -0.29 14.82 -1.96
N GLN A 14 -0.46 13.53 -1.69
CA GLN A 14 -1.74 12.87 -1.88
C GLN A 14 -2.53 12.98 -0.59
N VAL A 15 -3.73 13.54 -0.68
CA VAL A 15 -4.68 13.60 0.43
C VAL A 15 -5.86 12.73 0.06
N VAL A 16 -6.08 11.67 0.82
CA VAL A 16 -7.28 10.85 0.71
C VAL A 16 -8.10 11.09 1.97
N GLY A 17 -9.24 11.74 1.77
CA GLY A 17 -10.29 11.80 2.78
C GLY A 17 -11.06 10.48 2.79
N TRP A 18 -11.26 9.93 3.97
CA TRP A 18 -12.07 8.74 4.19
C TRP A 18 -13.09 9.04 5.29
N SER A 19 -14.37 8.88 4.97
CA SER A 19 -15.44 8.84 5.97
C SER A 19 -15.85 7.38 6.08
N SER A 20 -15.75 6.79 7.27
CA SER A 20 -16.33 5.47 7.45
C SER A 20 -17.86 5.57 7.27
N LYS A 21 -18.48 4.50 6.77
CA LYS A 21 -19.94 4.36 6.76
C LYS A 21 -20.49 4.02 8.16
N LEU A 22 -19.63 3.99 9.18
CA LEU A 22 -19.99 3.63 10.54
C LEU A 22 -20.48 4.89 11.29
N PRO A 23 -21.69 4.86 11.86
CA PRO A 23 -22.18 5.96 12.68
C PRO A 23 -21.22 6.25 13.85
N GLY A 24 -20.83 7.51 14.02
CA GLY A 24 -20.02 7.96 15.16
C GLY A 24 -18.50 7.84 15.00
N CYS A 25 -18.00 7.37 13.86
CA CYS A 25 -16.56 7.43 13.56
C CYS A 25 -16.18 8.78 12.94
N SER A 26 -15.08 9.36 13.42
CA SER A 26 -14.49 10.54 12.80
C SER A 26 -13.92 10.19 11.41
N PRO A 27 -14.01 11.11 10.43
CA PRO A 27 -13.34 10.93 9.16
C PRO A 27 -11.83 10.84 9.39
N VAL A 28 -11.19 9.89 8.70
CA VAL A 28 -9.74 9.73 8.69
C VAL A 28 -9.22 10.37 7.42
N VAL A 29 -8.20 11.22 7.58
CA VAL A 29 -7.48 11.80 6.44
C VAL A 29 -6.11 11.17 6.41
N ALA A 30 -5.80 10.47 5.34
CA ALA A 30 -4.48 9.91 5.11
C ALA A 30 -3.74 10.79 4.11
N THR A 31 -2.50 11.15 4.45
CA THR A 31 -1.65 11.99 3.62
C THR A 31 -0.29 11.35 3.41
N THR A 32 0.29 11.54 2.24
CA THR A 32 1.69 11.16 1.97
C THR A 32 2.52 12.39 1.62
N SER A 33 3.77 12.37 2.03
CA SER A 33 4.76 13.37 1.69
C SER A 33 6.12 12.70 1.59
N SER A 34 6.85 12.95 0.51
CA SER A 34 8.24 12.51 0.32
C SER A 34 9.10 13.73 0.03
N SER A 35 10.32 13.75 0.57
CA SER A 35 11.28 14.85 0.40
C SER A 35 12.60 14.33 -0.18
N ILE A 36 13.13 15.05 -1.16
CA ILE A 36 14.35 14.64 -1.90
C ILE A 36 15.62 14.66 -1.03
N GLY A 37 15.60 15.41 0.08
CA GLY A 37 16.74 15.57 0.96
C GLY A 37 17.94 16.19 0.24
N ARG A 38 19.07 15.47 0.22
CA ARG A 38 20.34 15.89 -0.42
C ARG A 38 20.64 15.11 -1.70
N ARG A 39 19.63 14.49 -2.32
CA ARG A 39 19.77 13.74 -3.56
C ARG A 39 19.57 14.64 -4.77
N ASP A 40 20.13 14.22 -5.91
CA ASP A 40 20.01 14.94 -7.18
C ASP A 40 18.67 14.67 -7.88
N ALA A 41 18.03 13.54 -7.58
CA ALA A 41 16.73 13.14 -8.13
C ALA A 41 15.83 12.53 -7.04
N MET A 42 14.52 12.73 -7.18
CA MET A 42 13.51 12.10 -6.32
C MET A 42 13.09 10.76 -6.93
N GLU A 43 13.66 9.67 -6.45
CA GLU A 43 13.30 8.31 -6.89
C GLU A 43 12.23 7.67 -6.00
N ASP A 44 11.99 8.26 -4.81
CA ASP A 44 10.95 7.83 -3.89
C ASP A 44 9.56 8.19 -4.40
N ARG A 45 8.61 7.27 -4.23
CA ARG A 45 7.19 7.48 -4.50
C ARG A 45 6.34 6.91 -3.38
N SER A 46 5.16 7.47 -3.21
CA SER A 46 4.18 6.98 -2.25
C SER A 46 2.77 7.12 -2.83
N VAL A 47 1.88 6.23 -2.43
CA VAL A 47 0.46 6.29 -2.80
C VAL A 47 -0.42 5.95 -1.61
N VAL A 48 -1.51 6.70 -1.49
CA VAL A 48 -2.64 6.32 -0.63
C VAL A 48 -3.90 6.29 -1.49
N ALA A 49 -4.74 5.27 -1.29
CA ALA A 49 -5.99 5.10 -2.02
C ALA A 49 -7.06 4.42 -1.16
N ASN A 50 -8.31 4.89 -1.29
CA ASN A 50 -9.47 4.14 -0.85
C ASN A 50 -9.80 3.09 -1.92
N LEU A 51 -9.95 1.83 -1.50
CA LEU A 51 -10.36 0.72 -2.37
C LEU A 51 -11.75 0.23 -1.96
N LEU A 52 -12.49 -0.36 -2.90
CA LEU A 52 -13.79 -0.99 -2.66
C LEU A 52 -14.75 -0.07 -1.88
N ASP A 53 -14.99 1.13 -2.40
CA ASP A 53 -15.88 2.13 -1.78
C ASP A 53 -15.56 2.43 -0.30
N GLY A 54 -14.28 2.36 0.05
CA GLY A 54 -13.76 2.71 1.39
C GLY A 54 -13.79 1.57 2.40
N GLU A 55 -13.90 0.30 1.96
CA GLU A 55 -13.70 -0.88 2.82
C GLU A 55 -12.24 -1.11 3.18
N PHE A 56 -11.32 -0.62 2.35
CA PHE A 56 -9.89 -0.71 2.60
C PHE A 56 -9.20 0.62 2.30
N LEU A 57 -8.26 0.98 3.17
CA LEU A 57 -7.27 2.00 2.90
C LEU A 57 -5.97 1.31 2.48
N LEU A 58 -5.50 1.60 1.27
CA LEU A 58 -4.17 1.19 0.81
C LEU A 58 -3.20 2.35 1.04
N ALA A 59 -2.06 2.04 1.66
CA ALA A 59 -0.92 2.95 1.77
C ALA A 59 0.34 2.22 1.32
N ALA A 60 1.11 2.81 0.41
CA ALA A 60 2.35 2.22 -0.08
C ALA A 60 3.44 3.26 -0.25
N CYS A 61 4.69 2.85 -0.02
CA CYS A 61 5.89 3.59 -0.39
C CYS A 61 6.85 2.72 -1.20
N PHE A 62 7.54 3.37 -2.13
CA PHE A 62 8.44 2.77 -3.10
C PHE A 62 9.72 3.59 -3.13
N ASP A 63 10.83 2.99 -2.73
CA ASP A 63 12.17 3.61 -2.80
C ASP A 63 12.83 3.08 -4.08
N GLY A 64 12.89 3.93 -5.10
CA GLY A 64 13.45 3.63 -6.41
C GLY A 64 14.98 3.69 -6.39
N HIS A 65 15.64 2.84 -7.17
CA HIS A 65 17.09 2.87 -7.34
C HIS A 65 17.49 2.73 -8.81
N ASN A 66 18.48 3.52 -9.21
CA ASN A 66 18.95 3.63 -10.60
C ASN A 66 17.83 4.11 -11.56
N GLY A 67 17.00 5.05 -11.08
CA GLY A 67 15.89 5.66 -11.81
C GLY A 67 14.55 5.54 -11.07
N GLU A 68 13.68 6.52 -11.32
CA GLU A 68 12.32 6.62 -10.73
C GLU A 68 11.25 5.81 -11.49
N GLN A 69 11.59 5.25 -12.65
CA GLN A 69 10.59 4.69 -13.57
C GLN A 69 9.81 3.52 -12.96
N VAL A 70 10.48 2.68 -12.15
CA VAL A 70 9.84 1.55 -11.49
C VAL A 70 8.96 2.03 -10.33
N SER A 71 9.45 2.90 -9.45
CA SER A 71 8.67 3.41 -8.32
C SER A 71 7.44 4.20 -8.81
N GLU A 72 7.57 4.98 -9.88
CA GLU A 72 6.45 5.70 -10.51
C GLU A 72 5.39 4.76 -11.09
N GLU A 73 5.81 3.72 -11.81
CA GLU A 73 4.88 2.75 -12.39
C GLU A 73 4.17 1.94 -11.29
N LEU A 74 4.88 1.60 -10.19
CA LEU A 74 4.28 0.95 -9.02
C LEU A 74 3.23 1.83 -8.34
N THR A 75 3.50 3.12 -8.15
CA THR A 75 2.53 4.09 -7.62
C THR A 75 1.25 4.12 -8.44
N ARG A 76 1.36 4.07 -9.77
CA ARG A 76 0.20 4.12 -10.68
C ARG A 76 -0.61 2.82 -10.68
N LEU A 77 0.05 1.67 -10.59
CA LEU A 77 -0.59 0.37 -10.78
C LEU A 77 -1.01 -0.32 -9.48
N MET A 78 -0.30 -0.10 -8.38
CA MET A 78 -0.53 -0.82 -7.11
C MET A 78 -1.99 -0.79 -6.64
N PRO A 79 -2.67 0.38 -6.55
CA PRO A 79 -4.07 0.41 -6.10
C PRO A 79 -4.99 -0.43 -6.98
N ARG A 80 -4.83 -0.32 -8.31
CA ARG A 80 -5.68 -1.01 -9.30
C ARG A 80 -5.48 -2.52 -9.27
N VAL A 81 -4.24 -2.98 -9.09
CA VAL A 81 -3.94 -4.41 -9.06
C VAL A 81 -4.46 -5.03 -7.77
N VAL A 82 -4.24 -4.38 -6.62
CA VAL A 82 -4.78 -4.86 -5.33
C VAL A 82 -6.30 -4.91 -5.37
N GLU A 83 -6.95 -3.84 -5.80
CA GLU A 83 -8.41 -3.79 -5.93
C GLU A 83 -8.96 -4.86 -6.89
N SER A 84 -8.27 -5.13 -8.01
CA SER A 84 -8.67 -6.20 -8.92
C SER A 84 -8.61 -7.59 -8.28
N PHE A 85 -7.77 -7.85 -7.28
CA PHE A 85 -7.75 -9.12 -6.57
C PHE A 85 -8.81 -9.17 -5.47
N LEU A 86 -8.99 -8.07 -4.73
CA LEU A 86 -10.02 -7.96 -3.70
C LEU A 86 -11.43 -8.12 -4.29
N THR A 87 -11.72 -7.47 -5.42
CA THR A 87 -13.01 -7.61 -6.15
C THR A 87 -13.32 -9.05 -6.59
N ARG A 88 -12.31 -9.92 -6.71
CA ARG A 88 -12.49 -11.35 -7.02
C ARG A 88 -12.68 -12.21 -5.77
N GLY A 89 -12.89 -11.60 -4.61
CA GLY A 89 -13.06 -12.28 -3.33
C GLY A 89 -11.76 -12.82 -2.74
N MET A 90 -10.61 -12.33 -3.19
CA MET A 90 -9.33 -12.77 -2.62
C MET A 90 -9.12 -12.19 -1.22
N ALA A 91 -8.71 -13.03 -0.27
CA ALA A 91 -8.35 -12.59 1.07
C ALA A 91 -7.28 -11.49 1.04
N PRO A 92 -7.34 -10.44 1.89
CA PRO A 92 -6.46 -9.26 1.85
C PRO A 92 -4.96 -9.57 1.75
N ASN A 93 -4.46 -10.48 2.59
CA ASN A 93 -3.04 -10.88 2.58
C ASN A 93 -2.63 -11.52 1.24
N ASN A 94 -3.50 -12.35 0.68
CA ASN A 94 -3.27 -12.98 -0.62
C ASN A 94 -3.35 -11.96 -1.75
N ALA A 95 -4.28 -11.00 -1.67
CA ALA A 95 -4.41 -9.93 -2.66
C ALA A 95 -3.13 -9.08 -2.73
N LEU A 96 -2.57 -8.70 -1.59
CA LEU A 96 -1.28 -7.99 -1.52
C LEU A 96 -0.13 -8.80 -2.12
N LEU A 97 0.05 -10.04 -1.67
CA LEU A 97 1.14 -10.89 -2.14
C LEU A 97 1.06 -11.15 -3.65
N ARG A 98 -0.14 -11.45 -4.16
CA ARG A 98 -0.38 -11.67 -5.59
C ARG A 98 -0.19 -10.39 -6.40
N SER A 99 -0.52 -9.24 -5.84
CA SER A 99 -0.29 -7.93 -6.48
C SER A 99 1.20 -7.65 -6.67
N LEU A 100 2.01 -7.87 -5.64
CA LEU A 100 3.47 -7.70 -5.72
C LEU A 100 4.07 -8.61 -6.79
N HIS A 101 3.69 -9.89 -6.83
CA HIS A 101 4.15 -10.83 -7.86
C HIS A 101 3.65 -10.51 -9.27
N ALA A 102 2.45 -9.94 -9.41
CA ALA A 102 1.92 -9.52 -10.70
C ALA A 102 2.67 -8.30 -11.23
N LEU A 103 2.94 -7.32 -10.38
CA LEU A 103 3.67 -6.10 -10.72
C LEU A 103 5.15 -6.39 -11.03
N ASP A 104 5.82 -7.24 -10.27
CA ASP A 104 7.19 -7.68 -10.57
C ASP A 104 7.29 -8.34 -11.95
N ARG A 105 6.34 -9.23 -12.27
CA ARG A 105 6.27 -9.85 -13.61
C ARG A 105 5.99 -8.83 -14.71
N TYR A 106 5.11 -7.86 -14.46
CA TYR A 106 4.81 -6.80 -15.41
C TYR A 106 6.03 -5.92 -15.70
N VAL A 107 6.75 -5.47 -14.68
CA VAL A 107 7.97 -4.64 -14.82
C VAL A 107 9.07 -5.40 -15.56
N LYS A 108 9.23 -6.71 -15.28
CA LYS A 108 10.18 -7.57 -16.01
C LYS A 108 9.81 -7.78 -17.48
N ALA A 109 8.52 -7.90 -17.79
CA ALA A 109 8.03 -8.11 -19.15
C ALA A 109 8.02 -6.83 -19.99
N LYS A 110 7.83 -5.67 -19.35
CA LYS A 110 7.83 -4.35 -19.97
C LYS A 110 8.88 -3.49 -19.27
N PRO A 111 10.15 -3.50 -19.73
CA PRO A 111 11.23 -2.81 -19.04
C PRO A 111 10.93 -1.31 -18.91
N VAL A 112 10.64 -0.89 -17.69
CA VAL A 112 10.40 0.50 -17.29
C VAL A 112 11.74 1.02 -16.75
N GLY A 113 12.60 1.51 -17.64
CA GLY A 113 13.96 1.94 -17.31
C GLY A 113 15.05 0.97 -17.78
N THR A 114 16.20 1.00 -17.09
CA THR A 114 17.35 0.15 -17.43
C THR A 114 17.25 -1.22 -16.75
N ALA A 115 18.08 -2.17 -17.17
CA ALA A 115 18.16 -3.50 -16.53
C ALA A 115 18.59 -3.45 -15.04
N LYS A 116 19.11 -2.31 -14.56
CA LYS A 116 19.51 -2.09 -13.17
C LYS A 116 18.50 -1.28 -12.36
N THR A 117 17.45 -0.78 -13.01
CA THR A 117 16.41 0.02 -12.35
C THR A 117 15.49 -0.91 -11.57
N GLY A 118 15.20 -0.54 -10.32
CA GLY A 118 14.34 -1.30 -9.45
C GLY A 118 13.75 -0.43 -8.35
N SER A 119 12.96 -1.05 -7.47
CA SER A 119 12.41 -0.36 -6.32
C SER A 119 12.14 -1.34 -5.18
N THR A 120 12.32 -0.88 -3.93
CA THR A 120 11.74 -1.58 -2.79
C THR A 120 10.27 -1.19 -2.65
N ALA A 121 9.47 -2.00 -1.96
CA ALA A 121 8.05 -1.71 -1.76
C ALA A 121 7.62 -2.09 -0.35
N VAL A 122 6.99 -1.14 0.35
CA VAL A 122 6.21 -1.40 1.56
C VAL A 122 4.77 -1.07 1.25
N VAL A 123 3.87 -2.02 1.47
CA VAL A 123 2.44 -1.88 1.16
C VAL A 123 1.64 -2.34 2.37
N ALA A 124 0.77 -1.47 2.86
CA ALA A 124 -0.19 -1.75 3.90
C ALA A 124 -1.60 -1.69 3.33
N LEU A 125 -2.42 -2.68 3.70
CA LEU A 125 -3.85 -2.70 3.43
C LEU A 125 -4.56 -2.72 4.77
N ILE A 126 -5.29 -1.66 5.07
CA ILE A 126 -5.96 -1.47 6.36
C ILE A 126 -7.45 -1.74 6.11
N SER A 127 -7.95 -2.82 6.70
CA SER A 127 -9.40 -3.11 6.70
C SER A 127 -10.11 -2.10 7.59
N THR A 128 -11.25 -1.62 7.11
CA THR A 128 -12.08 -0.67 7.84
C THR A 128 -13.37 -1.30 8.38
N ALA A 129 -13.57 -2.60 8.16
CA ALA A 129 -14.62 -3.33 8.83
C ALA A 129 -14.34 -3.36 10.34
N PRO A 130 -15.38 -3.25 11.21
CA PRO A 130 -15.18 -3.44 12.64
C PRO A 130 -14.49 -4.78 12.88
N ALA A 131 -13.47 -4.78 13.72
CA ALA A 131 -12.87 -6.02 14.18
C ALA A 131 -13.99 -6.87 14.80
N GLN A 132 -14.30 -8.01 14.21
CA GLN A 132 -15.18 -8.97 14.87
C GLN A 132 -14.41 -9.48 16.11
N GLU A 133 -14.87 -9.10 17.29
CA GLU A 133 -14.50 -9.79 18.54
C GLU A 133 -14.82 -11.27 18.35
N GLY A 134 -13.79 -12.12 18.20
CA GLY A 134 -13.96 -13.56 18.10
C GLY A 134 -12.93 -14.33 17.27
N ALA A 135 -12.11 -13.68 16.42
CA ALA A 135 -11.17 -14.41 15.55
C ALA A 135 -9.80 -14.75 16.20
N LEU A 136 -9.70 -14.65 17.53
CA LEU A 136 -8.52 -15.04 18.32
C LEU A 136 -8.88 -16.12 19.36
N GLU A 137 -9.74 -17.06 19.01
CA GLU A 137 -9.73 -18.35 19.71
C GLU A 137 -8.62 -19.19 19.08
N GLY A 138 -7.52 -19.34 19.83
CA GLY A 138 -6.45 -20.27 19.51
C GLY A 138 -6.99 -21.70 19.38
N PRO A 139 -6.21 -22.62 18.80
CA PRO A 139 -6.66 -23.97 18.54
C PRO A 139 -7.15 -24.61 19.85
N GLU A 140 -8.44 -24.96 19.86
CA GLU A 140 -9.06 -25.71 20.95
C GLU A 140 -8.25 -26.98 21.21
N GLY A 141 -7.54 -26.99 22.33
CA GLY A 141 -6.99 -28.21 22.92
C GLY A 141 -8.14 -29.00 23.56
N GLY A 142 -8.95 -29.65 22.74
CA GLY A 142 -9.88 -30.67 23.22
C GLY A 142 -9.12 -31.96 23.53
N ALA A 143 -9.15 -32.42 24.79
CA ALA A 143 -9.18 -33.85 25.14
C ALA A 143 -9.49 -34.10 26.63
N GLY A 144 -10.68 -34.66 26.88
CA GLY A 144 -11.02 -35.61 27.97
C GLY A 144 -11.22 -35.01 29.37
N GLY A 145 -12.33 -35.21 30.09
CA GLY A 145 -13.31 -36.30 30.04
C GLY A 145 -12.88 -37.45 30.98
N GLY A 146 -13.49 -37.54 32.16
CA GLY A 146 -13.37 -38.73 33.02
C GLY A 146 -13.63 -38.47 34.51
N ALA A 147 -14.83 -38.83 34.95
CA ALA A 147 -15.24 -38.93 36.34
C ALA A 147 -14.55 -40.10 37.07
N GLY A 148 -14.43 -40.01 38.41
CA GLY A 148 -14.04 -41.12 39.28
C GLY A 148 -13.16 -40.69 40.43
#